data_AF-A0A9N9SYN5-F1
#
_entry.id   AF-A0A9N9SYN5-F1
#
_cell.length_a   1.000
_cell.length_b   1.000
_cell.length_c   1.000
_cell.angle_alpha   90.00
_cell.angle_beta   90.00
_cell.angle_gamma   90.00
#
_symmetry.space_group_name_H-M   'P 1'
#
loop_
_entity.id
_entity.type
_entity.pdbx_description
1 polymer ?
#
loop_
_entity_poly.entity_id
_entity_poly.type
_entity_poly.pdbx_seq_one_letter_code
_entity_poly.pdbx_strand_id
1 'polypeptide(L)'
;MWPEIEQAKIENRHELVLSGKEIASKIAKNGLDLSVFTLDGLNFLNISATELSEISDDIGKLTNLQTLVLHSNKLEQANENIAKLTKLKMLDLSRNLITSIPDGFADLPLTTLNLNVNKLDSFPEFTKNTKLTVLDLSNNKLKLFPRVCSEELVNLSELKLHGNEIEEIPNNIHVLPLLKLLDISENKIKTLPGELAECHKLKDLNLKSNPISDRRLLKLIDQCRTKQVLDYVKQNCPKTTNGDVASKAKSKKKNKSKNDDEDDDNSVTDYKYSINVKSHNNNFKVIIKNGVKTVREHFTACIINNVSFTEESFKKFIQLQNKLHDTVCEKRNVATIATHDFSKLPPGDLIYSTSQPSELMIKPLNRATVMSGAELFTKLQTEANNLRKEKKRSTYSGIHKFLYLIEGKPQYPCVINANKEVISFPPITNSDISKIEVTTTRMFIEVTSSLSLHSCKNVLNTLLKDMVLLFEKDLEVEQVKTVDEQEQLKVVYPSKTDLVFEKSVPIKINRD
;
A
#
# COMPACT_ATOMS: atom_id res chain seq x y z
N MET A 1 9.13 22.33 -29.85
CA MET A 1 8.52 21.00 -30.00
C MET A 1 9.58 19.99 -29.64
N TRP A 2 9.35 19.20 -28.59
CA TRP A 2 10.25 18.12 -28.20
C TRP A 2 10.21 16.98 -29.22
N PRO A 3 11.32 16.27 -29.46
CA PRO A 3 11.39 15.18 -30.44
C PRO A 3 10.32 14.09 -30.20
N GLU A 4 10.00 13.80 -28.93
CA GLU A 4 9.02 12.79 -28.54
C GLU A 4 7.59 13.20 -28.98
N ILE A 5 7.28 14.49 -28.89
CA ILE A 5 5.99 15.07 -29.32
C ILE A 5 5.92 15.14 -30.85
N GLU A 6 7.01 15.55 -31.49
CA GLU A 6 7.12 15.60 -32.95
C GLU A 6 6.96 14.21 -33.55
N GLN A 7 7.63 13.19 -33.00
CA GLN A 7 7.50 11.81 -33.44
C GLN A 7 6.07 11.30 -33.27
N ALA A 8 5.43 11.59 -32.14
CA ALA A 8 4.04 11.21 -31.90
C ALA A 8 3.09 11.85 -32.92
N LYS A 9 3.37 13.09 -33.32
CA LYS A 9 2.63 13.80 -34.37
C LYS A 9 2.81 13.15 -35.74
N ILE A 10 4.05 12.90 -36.15
CA ILE A 10 4.38 12.31 -37.47
C ILE A 10 3.79 10.91 -37.60
N GLU A 11 3.85 10.11 -36.54
CA GLU A 11 3.33 8.74 -36.54
C GLU A 11 1.82 8.64 -36.22
N ASN A 12 1.14 9.77 -35.98
CA ASN A 12 -0.27 9.82 -35.60
C ASN A 12 -0.58 8.90 -34.38
N ARG A 13 0.26 8.98 -33.34
CA ARG A 13 0.10 8.19 -32.11
C ARG A 13 -1.09 8.68 -31.30
N HIS A 14 -1.78 7.74 -30.67
CA HIS A 14 -2.92 8.01 -29.78
C HIS A 14 -2.54 7.90 -28.30
N GLU A 15 -1.28 7.58 -28.02
CA GLU A 15 -0.74 7.42 -26.67
C GLU A 15 0.60 8.15 -26.58
N LEU A 16 0.79 8.90 -25.49
CA LEU A 16 2.04 9.59 -25.23
C LEU A 16 2.42 9.45 -23.75
N VAL A 17 3.68 9.09 -23.51
CA VAL A 17 4.28 9.01 -22.18
C VAL A 17 5.47 9.96 -22.14
N LEU A 18 5.41 10.94 -21.23
CA LEU A 18 6.47 11.88 -20.92
C LEU A 18 6.87 11.65 -19.46
N SER A 19 7.85 10.78 -19.23
CA SER A 19 8.30 10.42 -17.87
C SER A 19 9.80 10.23 -17.82
N GLY A 20 10.33 10.13 -16.60
CA GLY A 20 11.75 9.89 -16.36
C GLY A 20 12.59 11.17 -16.29
N LYS A 21 13.88 10.98 -15.97
CA LYS A 21 14.79 12.08 -15.61
C LYS A 21 15.03 13.10 -16.72
N GLU A 22 15.07 12.64 -17.97
CA GLU A 22 15.31 13.53 -19.10
C GLU A 22 14.14 14.52 -19.28
N ILE A 23 12.92 14.00 -19.30
CA ILE A 23 11.71 14.81 -19.34
C ILE A 23 11.62 15.72 -18.12
N ALA A 24 11.87 15.19 -16.91
CA ALA A 24 11.88 15.99 -15.68
C ALA A 24 12.87 17.17 -15.78
N SER A 25 14.07 16.94 -16.32
CA SER A 25 15.07 17.99 -16.55
C SER A 25 14.59 19.02 -17.58
N LYS A 26 13.94 18.58 -18.67
CA LYS A 26 13.35 19.47 -19.68
C LYS A 26 12.23 20.36 -19.06
N ILE A 27 11.33 19.77 -18.27
CA ILE A 27 10.26 20.51 -17.57
C ILE A 27 10.83 21.48 -16.55
N ALA A 28 11.80 21.06 -15.74
CA ALA A 28 12.43 21.91 -14.73
C ALA A 28 13.13 23.14 -15.36
N LYS A 29 13.67 23.00 -16.58
CA LYS A 29 14.39 24.08 -17.26
C LYS A 29 13.46 25.07 -17.99
N ASN A 30 12.47 24.56 -18.73
CA ASN A 30 11.70 25.36 -19.69
C ASN A 30 10.17 25.20 -19.54
N GLY A 31 9.69 24.46 -18.55
CA GLY A 31 8.29 24.05 -18.45
C GLY A 31 7.92 22.94 -19.44
N LEU A 32 6.67 22.50 -19.37
CA LEU A 32 6.12 21.52 -20.31
C LEU A 32 6.01 22.13 -21.72
N ASP A 33 6.48 21.43 -22.75
CA ASP A 33 6.32 21.88 -24.13
C ASP A 33 4.83 21.84 -24.53
N LEU A 34 4.23 23.03 -24.64
CA LEU A 34 2.81 23.23 -24.93
C LEU A 34 2.38 22.63 -26.27
N SER A 35 3.33 22.29 -27.16
CA SER A 35 3.00 21.60 -28.40
C SER A 35 2.38 20.21 -28.19
N VAL A 36 2.52 19.61 -26.99
CA VAL A 36 1.79 18.39 -26.61
C VAL A 36 0.27 18.52 -26.77
N PHE A 37 -0.27 19.71 -26.51
CA PHE A 37 -1.70 20.00 -26.61
C PHE A 37 -2.20 20.16 -28.05
N THR A 38 -1.29 20.10 -29.04
CA THR A 38 -1.65 20.06 -30.47
C THR A 38 -1.94 18.65 -30.96
N LEU A 39 -1.71 17.62 -30.14
CA LEU A 39 -1.99 16.21 -30.46
C LEU A 39 -3.43 15.85 -30.10
N ASP A 40 -4.40 16.42 -30.82
CA ASP A 40 -5.84 16.25 -30.57
C ASP A 40 -6.35 14.80 -30.69
N GLY A 41 -5.61 13.92 -31.38
CA GLY A 41 -5.87 12.48 -31.48
C GLY A 41 -5.51 11.64 -30.25
N LEU A 42 -4.92 12.22 -29.20
CA LEU A 42 -4.52 11.46 -28.01
C LEU A 42 -5.73 10.89 -27.24
N ASN A 43 -5.65 9.58 -26.96
CA ASN A 43 -6.54 8.85 -26.06
C ASN A 43 -5.89 8.65 -24.68
N PHE A 44 -4.56 8.59 -24.61
CA PHE A 44 -3.79 8.38 -23.39
C PHE A 44 -2.64 9.39 -23.30
N LEU A 45 -2.55 10.08 -22.16
CA LEU A 45 -1.44 10.98 -21.86
C LEU A 45 -0.95 10.69 -20.44
N ASN A 46 0.35 10.39 -20.32
CA ASN A 46 1.02 10.24 -19.05
C ASN A 46 2.17 11.26 -18.95
N ILE A 47 2.11 12.12 -17.95
CA ILE A 47 3.20 13.04 -17.57
C ILE A 47 3.46 12.83 -16.08
N SER A 48 4.27 11.84 -15.72
CA SER A 48 4.43 11.42 -14.31
C SER A 48 5.90 11.35 -13.90
N ALA A 49 6.18 11.65 -12.63
CA ALA A 49 7.54 11.71 -12.08
C ALA A 49 8.44 12.73 -12.82
N THR A 50 7.88 13.91 -13.11
CA THR A 50 8.55 14.96 -13.90
C THR A 50 8.69 16.31 -13.19
N GLU A 51 8.36 16.35 -11.90
CA GLU A 51 8.37 17.59 -11.09
C GLU A 51 7.46 18.71 -11.61
N LEU A 52 6.49 18.38 -12.47
CA LEU A 52 5.55 19.35 -13.05
C LEU A 52 4.78 20.11 -11.94
N SER A 53 4.86 21.44 -11.94
CA SER A 53 4.21 22.30 -10.94
C SER A 53 2.81 22.76 -11.35
N GLU A 54 2.55 22.85 -12.64
CA GLU A 54 1.27 23.27 -13.21
C GLU A 54 1.00 22.59 -14.55
N ILE A 55 -0.27 22.46 -14.93
CA ILE A 55 -0.68 22.02 -16.26
C ILE A 55 -1.36 23.22 -16.94
N SER A 56 -1.03 23.46 -18.21
CA SER A 56 -1.62 24.56 -18.99
C SER A 56 -3.10 24.30 -19.29
N ASP A 57 -3.88 25.36 -19.42
CA ASP A 57 -5.30 25.36 -19.81
C ASP A 57 -5.56 24.68 -21.15
N ASP A 58 -4.52 24.65 -21.99
CA ASP A 58 -4.53 23.95 -23.27
C ASP A 58 -4.75 22.44 -23.14
N ILE A 59 -4.65 21.86 -21.95
CA ILE A 59 -5.09 20.48 -21.67
C ILE A 59 -6.53 20.24 -22.16
N GLY A 60 -7.40 21.25 -22.07
CA GLY A 60 -8.79 21.17 -22.52
C GLY A 60 -8.95 20.96 -24.03
N LYS A 61 -7.90 21.15 -24.85
CA LYS A 61 -7.90 20.89 -26.29
C LYS A 61 -7.87 19.40 -26.62
N LEU A 62 -7.39 18.55 -25.71
CA LEU A 62 -7.25 17.10 -25.93
C LEU A 62 -8.58 16.35 -25.76
N THR A 63 -9.62 16.77 -26.47
CA THR A 63 -11.01 16.30 -26.27
C THR A 63 -11.23 14.79 -26.48
N ASN A 64 -10.29 14.09 -27.12
CA ASN A 64 -10.33 12.63 -27.29
C ASN A 64 -9.77 11.85 -26.11
N LEU A 65 -9.16 12.52 -25.14
CA LEU A 65 -8.45 11.89 -24.04
C LEU A 65 -9.39 11.05 -23.18
N GLN A 66 -9.02 9.78 -23.01
CA GLN A 66 -9.76 8.81 -22.19
C GLN A 66 -9.03 8.50 -20.88
N THR A 67 -7.70 8.64 -20.87
CA THR A 67 -6.87 8.41 -19.69
C THR A 67 -5.83 9.52 -19.56
N LEU A 68 -5.82 10.17 -18.40
CA LEU A 68 -4.85 11.20 -18.03
C LEU A 68 -4.15 10.79 -16.74
N VAL A 69 -2.83 10.66 -16.80
CA VAL A 69 -1.99 10.25 -15.68
C VAL A 69 -0.97 11.34 -15.41
N LEU A 70 -1.07 11.97 -14.24
CA LEU A 70 -0.26 13.10 -13.80
C LEU A 70 0.33 12.86 -12.41
N HIS A 71 0.59 11.59 -12.07
CA HIS A 71 0.99 11.22 -10.71
C HIS A 71 2.46 11.57 -10.41
N SER A 72 2.80 11.67 -9.13
CA SER A 72 4.17 11.93 -8.67
C SER A 72 4.79 13.21 -9.26
N ASN A 73 4.03 14.30 -9.34
CA ASN A 73 4.54 15.62 -9.71
C ASN A 73 4.46 16.58 -8.51
N LYS A 74 4.48 17.89 -8.77
CA LYS A 74 4.42 18.96 -7.76
C LYS A 74 3.18 19.85 -7.99
N LEU A 75 2.11 19.30 -8.56
CA LEU A 75 0.90 20.07 -8.86
C LEU A 75 0.26 20.55 -7.55
N GLU A 76 0.12 21.86 -7.38
CA GLU A 76 -0.57 22.45 -6.22
C GLU A 76 -2.07 22.62 -6.46
N GLN A 77 -2.49 22.66 -7.73
CA GLN A 77 -3.87 22.83 -8.15
C GLN A 77 -4.22 21.82 -9.25
N ALA A 78 -5.45 21.31 -9.22
CA ALA A 78 -6.03 20.61 -10.34
C ALA A 78 -6.62 21.64 -11.32
N ASN A 79 -6.09 21.70 -12.54
CA ASN A 79 -6.55 22.68 -13.53
C ASN A 79 -8.01 22.39 -13.94
N GLU A 80 -8.86 23.42 -13.84
CA GLU A 80 -10.29 23.35 -14.17
C GLU A 80 -10.57 22.94 -15.63
N ASN A 81 -9.66 23.23 -16.56
CA ASN A 81 -9.81 22.89 -17.97
C ASN A 81 -9.78 21.38 -18.25
N ILE A 82 -9.37 20.56 -17.28
CA ILE A 82 -9.54 19.10 -17.35
C ILE A 82 -11.03 18.73 -17.41
N ALA A 83 -11.94 19.56 -16.87
CA ALA A 83 -13.39 19.36 -16.98
C ALA A 83 -13.91 19.39 -18.43
N LYS A 84 -13.16 19.96 -19.38
CA LYS A 84 -13.51 19.97 -20.81
C LYS A 84 -13.32 18.60 -21.48
N LEU A 85 -12.65 17.66 -20.82
CA LEU A 85 -12.32 16.34 -21.35
C LEU A 85 -13.49 15.36 -21.23
N THR A 86 -14.53 15.59 -22.02
CA THR A 86 -15.81 14.85 -21.94
C THR A 86 -15.73 13.36 -22.26
N LYS A 87 -14.58 12.84 -22.72
CA LYS A 87 -14.33 11.40 -22.93
C LYS A 87 -13.46 10.76 -21.85
N LEU A 88 -13.03 11.52 -20.84
CA LEU A 88 -12.11 11.09 -19.81
C LEU A 88 -12.77 10.06 -18.89
N LYS A 89 -12.17 8.87 -18.80
CA LYS A 89 -12.64 7.76 -17.96
C LYS A 89 -11.73 7.53 -16.76
N MET A 90 -10.43 7.75 -16.92
CA MET A 90 -9.46 7.55 -15.85
C MET A 90 -8.64 8.82 -15.66
N LEU A 91 -8.63 9.32 -14.43
CA LEU A 91 -7.80 10.44 -14.01
C LEU A 91 -6.99 10.03 -12.79
N ASP A 92 -5.67 10.09 -12.93
CA ASP A 92 -4.73 9.89 -11.83
C ASP A 92 -3.94 11.17 -11.56
N LEU A 93 -4.18 11.75 -10.39
CA LEU A 93 -3.53 12.95 -9.86
C LEU A 93 -2.82 12.64 -8.53
N SER A 94 -2.56 11.36 -8.25
CA SER A 94 -1.96 10.93 -6.98
C SER A 94 -0.53 11.43 -6.79
N ARG A 95 -0.07 11.54 -5.54
CA ARG A 95 1.28 11.98 -5.17
C ARG A 95 1.62 13.35 -5.76
N ASN A 96 0.73 14.31 -5.53
CA ASN A 96 0.95 15.72 -5.84
C ASN A 96 0.77 16.55 -4.55
N LEU A 97 0.61 17.86 -4.69
CA LEU A 97 0.41 18.79 -3.58
C LEU A 97 -0.97 19.46 -3.65
N ILE A 98 -1.93 18.83 -4.32
CA ILE A 98 -3.23 19.42 -4.65
C ILE A 98 -4.04 19.67 -3.38
N THR A 99 -4.55 20.89 -3.23
CA THR A 99 -5.36 21.30 -2.06
C THR A 99 -6.87 21.27 -2.31
N SER A 100 -7.31 21.38 -3.56
CA SER A 100 -8.72 21.39 -3.93
C SER A 100 -8.97 20.82 -5.32
N ILE A 101 -10.19 20.28 -5.53
CA ILE A 101 -10.66 19.78 -6.83
C ILE A 101 -11.78 20.69 -7.35
N PRO A 102 -11.72 21.16 -8.61
CA PRO A 102 -12.79 21.96 -9.20
C PRO A 102 -14.12 21.21 -9.28
N ASP A 103 -15.24 21.91 -9.04
CA ASP A 103 -16.59 21.33 -9.10
C ASP A 103 -16.92 20.71 -10.47
N GLY A 104 -16.39 21.29 -11.56
CA GLY A 104 -16.58 20.79 -12.92
C GLY A 104 -16.08 19.36 -13.15
N PHE A 105 -15.22 18.81 -12.27
CA PHE A 105 -14.79 17.42 -12.38
C PHE A 105 -15.92 16.43 -12.06
N ALA A 106 -16.95 16.85 -11.34
CA ALA A 106 -18.12 16.03 -11.04
C ALA A 106 -18.89 15.62 -12.31
N ASP A 107 -18.84 16.44 -13.37
CA ASP A 107 -19.53 16.22 -14.65
C ASP A 107 -18.73 15.33 -15.62
N LEU A 108 -17.47 15.00 -15.30
CA LEU A 108 -16.66 14.10 -16.12
C LEU A 108 -17.17 12.66 -16.04
N PRO A 109 -17.18 11.87 -17.13
CA PRO A 109 -17.67 10.49 -17.12
C PRO A 109 -16.61 9.50 -16.60
N LEU A 110 -16.03 9.80 -15.43
CA LEU A 110 -14.95 9.05 -14.83
C LEU A 110 -15.45 7.67 -14.36
N THR A 111 -14.66 6.64 -14.64
CA THR A 111 -14.74 5.33 -14.01
C THR A 111 -13.78 5.22 -12.85
N THR A 112 -12.64 5.93 -12.91
CA THR A 112 -11.60 5.87 -11.88
C THR A 112 -11.04 7.26 -11.64
N LEU A 113 -11.08 7.69 -10.38
CA LEU A 113 -10.43 8.91 -9.91
C LEU A 113 -9.46 8.56 -8.78
N ASN A 114 -8.18 8.83 -9.00
CA ASN A 114 -7.13 8.62 -8.01
C ASN A 114 -6.52 9.95 -7.60
N LEU A 115 -6.67 10.28 -6.32
CA LEU A 115 -6.20 11.50 -5.67
C LEU A 115 -5.38 11.17 -4.41
N ASN A 116 -4.89 9.93 -4.29
CA ASN A 116 -4.12 9.47 -3.16
C ASN A 116 -2.83 10.29 -2.95
N VAL A 117 -2.44 10.56 -1.70
CA VAL A 117 -1.25 11.35 -1.34
C VAL A 117 -1.31 12.75 -1.96
N ASN A 118 -2.25 13.56 -1.47
CA ASN A 118 -2.37 14.97 -1.81
C ASN A 118 -2.56 15.78 -0.50
N LYS A 119 -3.03 17.01 -0.61
CA LYS A 119 -3.27 17.91 0.54
C LYS A 119 -4.72 18.36 0.61
N LEU A 120 -5.66 17.57 0.07
CA LEU A 120 -7.08 17.91 0.02
C LEU A 120 -7.65 18.04 1.43
N ASP A 121 -8.23 19.19 1.77
CA ASP A 121 -8.96 19.42 3.01
C ASP A 121 -10.47 19.19 2.87
N SER A 122 -10.95 19.24 1.63
CA SER A 122 -12.33 19.10 1.19
C SER A 122 -12.38 18.39 -0.16
N PHE A 123 -13.55 17.83 -0.46
CA PHE A 123 -13.82 17.20 -1.74
C PHE A 123 -15.20 17.69 -2.23
N PRO A 124 -15.31 18.16 -3.49
CA PRO A 124 -16.56 18.66 -4.03
C PRO A 124 -17.61 17.54 -4.17
N GLU A 125 -18.84 17.94 -4.50
CA GLU A 125 -19.93 16.99 -4.66
C GLU A 125 -19.81 16.21 -5.97
N PHE A 126 -19.70 14.88 -5.87
CA PHE A 126 -19.48 13.99 -7.02
C PHE A 126 -20.69 13.10 -7.33
N THR A 127 -21.87 13.48 -6.84
CA THR A 127 -23.12 12.71 -6.91
C THR A 127 -23.57 12.42 -8.35
N LYS A 128 -23.18 13.25 -9.32
CA LYS A 128 -23.51 13.09 -10.76
C LYS A 128 -22.58 12.13 -11.52
N ASN A 129 -21.51 11.65 -10.91
CA ASN A 129 -20.49 10.84 -11.59
C ASN A 129 -20.91 9.36 -11.72
N THR A 130 -22.05 9.10 -12.37
CA THR A 130 -22.75 7.80 -12.37
C THR A 130 -21.93 6.61 -12.85
N LYS A 131 -20.82 6.84 -13.57
CA LYS A 131 -19.91 5.80 -14.08
C LYS A 131 -18.77 5.47 -13.12
N LEU A 132 -18.57 6.23 -12.04
CA LEU A 132 -17.46 6.08 -11.13
C LEU A 132 -17.54 4.72 -10.43
N THR A 133 -16.49 3.91 -10.55
CA THR A 133 -16.37 2.59 -9.93
C THR A 133 -15.36 2.57 -8.79
N VAL A 134 -14.31 3.39 -8.90
CA VAL A 134 -13.21 3.49 -7.95
C VAL A 134 -12.92 4.96 -7.66
N LEU A 135 -12.96 5.32 -6.37
CA LEU A 135 -12.52 6.61 -5.86
C LEU A 135 -11.47 6.39 -4.77
N ASP A 136 -10.26 6.90 -5.01
CA ASP A 136 -9.18 6.87 -4.02
C ASP A 136 -8.82 8.30 -3.59
N LEU A 137 -9.14 8.61 -2.34
CA LEU A 137 -8.88 9.89 -1.67
C LEU A 137 -7.94 9.70 -0.46
N SER A 138 -7.21 8.58 -0.41
CA SER A 138 -6.39 8.21 0.74
C SER A 138 -5.19 9.15 0.95
N ASN A 139 -4.67 9.24 2.17
CA ASN A 139 -3.54 10.09 2.54
C ASN A 139 -3.75 11.56 2.13
N ASN A 140 -4.87 12.13 2.55
CA ASN A 140 -5.21 13.54 2.39
C ASN A 140 -5.48 14.15 3.78
N LYS A 141 -6.15 15.30 3.83
CA LYS A 141 -6.51 16.02 5.06
C LYS A 141 -8.02 16.20 5.20
N LEU A 142 -8.80 15.30 4.62
CA LEU A 142 -10.26 15.39 4.60
C LEU A 142 -10.80 15.24 6.03
N LYS A 143 -11.54 16.24 6.51
CA LYS A 143 -12.21 16.20 7.82
C LYS A 143 -13.64 15.65 7.74
N LEU A 144 -14.25 15.79 6.58
CA LEU A 144 -15.61 15.31 6.31
C LEU A 144 -15.56 14.17 5.31
N PHE A 145 -16.49 13.23 5.45
CA PHE A 145 -16.70 12.19 4.46
C PHE A 145 -17.07 12.85 3.11
N PRO A 146 -16.49 12.39 1.97
CA PRO A 146 -16.77 13.00 0.67
C PRO A 146 -18.24 12.87 0.29
N ARG A 147 -18.80 13.89 -0.37
CA ARG A 147 -20.20 13.89 -0.82
C ARG A 147 -20.41 12.99 -2.03
N VAL A 148 -20.39 11.68 -1.78
CA VAL A 148 -20.53 10.60 -2.77
C VAL A 148 -21.60 9.59 -2.39
N CYS A 149 -22.24 9.70 -1.22
CA CYS A 149 -23.34 8.81 -0.84
C CYS A 149 -24.63 9.28 -1.52
N SER A 150 -24.83 8.88 -2.78
CA SER A 150 -26.00 9.20 -3.60
C SER A 150 -26.48 7.97 -4.36
N GLU A 151 -27.80 7.84 -4.55
CA GLU A 151 -28.43 6.76 -5.32
C GLU A 151 -28.00 6.77 -6.80
N GLU A 152 -27.59 7.93 -7.32
CA GLU A 152 -27.09 8.10 -8.70
C GLU A 152 -25.73 7.43 -8.92
N LEU A 153 -24.93 7.23 -7.86
CA LEU A 153 -23.61 6.58 -7.91
C LEU A 153 -23.73 5.05 -7.91
N VAL A 154 -24.54 4.53 -8.82
CA VAL A 154 -24.91 3.12 -8.93
C VAL A 154 -23.73 2.18 -9.16
N ASN A 155 -22.61 2.70 -9.69
CA ASN A 155 -21.44 1.91 -10.06
C ASN A 155 -20.30 1.93 -9.03
N LEU A 156 -20.37 2.80 -8.02
CA LEU A 156 -19.27 2.98 -7.08
C LEU A 156 -19.09 1.71 -6.24
N SER A 157 -17.92 1.10 -6.36
CA SER A 157 -17.64 -0.22 -5.81
C SER A 157 -16.44 -0.24 -4.86
N GLU A 158 -15.49 0.66 -5.04
CA GLU A 158 -14.33 0.82 -4.18
C GLU A 158 -14.22 2.29 -3.76
N LEU A 159 -14.28 2.54 -2.46
CA LEU A 159 -14.06 3.85 -1.85
C LEU A 159 -12.92 3.73 -0.85
N LYS A 160 -11.82 4.44 -1.12
CA LYS A 160 -10.62 4.45 -0.28
C LYS A 160 -10.39 5.85 0.28
N LEU A 161 -10.34 5.91 1.60
CA LEU A 161 -10.30 7.13 2.41
C LEU A 161 -9.27 6.99 3.54
N HIS A 162 -8.39 5.98 3.49
CA HIS A 162 -7.47 5.72 4.57
C HIS A 162 -6.49 6.88 4.78
N GLY A 163 -6.02 7.12 6.01
CA GLY A 163 -5.04 8.18 6.28
C GLY A 163 -5.60 9.59 6.05
N ASN A 164 -6.80 9.86 6.57
CA ASN A 164 -7.44 11.18 6.54
C ASN A 164 -7.79 11.63 7.97
N GLU A 165 -8.57 12.70 8.10
CA GLU A 165 -9.02 13.24 9.39
C GLU A 165 -10.55 13.13 9.57
N ILE A 166 -11.18 12.16 8.90
CA ILE A 166 -12.64 12.01 8.86
C ILE A 166 -13.16 11.58 10.23
N GLU A 167 -14.15 12.30 10.76
CA GLU A 167 -14.71 12.05 12.09
C GLU A 167 -15.95 11.16 12.08
N GLU A 168 -16.70 11.14 10.98
CA GLU A 168 -17.99 10.46 10.89
C GLU A 168 -18.22 9.83 9.51
N ILE A 169 -18.86 8.66 9.49
CA ILE A 169 -19.42 8.03 8.29
C ILE A 169 -20.89 8.46 8.21
N PRO A 170 -21.39 8.95 7.06
CA PRO A 170 -22.76 9.40 6.95
C PRO A 170 -23.75 8.23 7.04
N ASN A 171 -24.93 8.49 7.62
CA ASN A 171 -25.99 7.48 7.77
C ASN A 171 -26.54 6.99 6.42
N ASN A 172 -26.42 7.78 5.35
CA ASN A 172 -26.84 7.38 4.02
C ASN A 172 -25.78 6.58 3.23
N ILE A 173 -24.71 6.07 3.85
CA ILE A 173 -23.69 5.26 3.16
C ILE A 173 -24.27 4.02 2.44
N HIS A 174 -25.38 3.49 2.97
CA HIS A 174 -26.09 2.33 2.43
C HIS A 174 -26.73 2.54 1.05
N VAL A 175 -26.89 3.80 0.61
CA VAL A 175 -27.45 4.13 -0.72
C VAL A 175 -26.52 3.76 -1.86
N LEU A 176 -25.28 3.36 -1.59
CA LEU A 176 -24.32 2.88 -2.59
C LEU A 176 -24.52 1.38 -2.89
N PRO A 177 -25.25 1.00 -3.96
CA PRO A 177 -25.76 -0.35 -4.12
C PRO A 177 -24.69 -1.38 -4.49
N LEU A 178 -23.54 -0.91 -5.01
CA LEU A 178 -22.43 -1.76 -5.47
C LEU A 178 -21.16 -1.62 -4.64
N LEU A 179 -21.19 -0.91 -3.51
CA LEU A 179 -20.03 -0.73 -2.64
C LEU A 179 -19.56 -2.10 -2.11
N LYS A 180 -18.35 -2.50 -2.51
CA LYS A 180 -17.71 -3.78 -2.13
C LYS A 180 -16.55 -3.58 -1.18
N LEU A 181 -15.82 -2.48 -1.35
CA LEU A 181 -14.67 -2.12 -0.55
C LEU A 181 -14.86 -0.70 0.00
N LEU A 182 -14.80 -0.59 1.32
CA LEU A 182 -14.68 0.68 2.04
C LEU A 182 -13.43 0.61 2.91
N ASP A 183 -12.39 1.34 2.54
CA ASP A 183 -11.24 1.55 3.41
C ASP A 183 -11.31 2.95 3.99
N ILE A 184 -11.51 3.05 5.29
CA ILE A 184 -11.50 4.30 6.05
C ILE A 184 -10.65 4.15 7.32
N SER A 185 -9.62 3.32 7.24
CA SER A 185 -8.63 3.16 8.30
C SER A 185 -7.80 4.44 8.52
N GLU A 186 -7.15 4.57 9.67
CA GLU A 186 -6.31 5.73 10.00
C GLU A 186 -7.07 7.07 9.83
N ASN A 187 -8.22 7.17 10.51
CA ASN A 187 -9.08 8.35 10.54
C ASN A 187 -9.44 8.68 12.00
N LYS A 188 -10.41 9.57 12.22
CA LYS A 188 -10.84 10.04 13.55
C LYS A 188 -12.25 9.55 13.94
N ILE A 189 -12.69 8.43 13.36
CA ILE A 189 -14.04 7.90 13.57
C ILE A 189 -14.21 7.37 14.99
N LYS A 190 -15.24 7.86 15.68
CA LYS A 190 -15.58 7.43 17.05
C LYS A 190 -16.72 6.43 17.12
N THR A 191 -17.68 6.54 16.21
CA THR A 191 -18.90 5.73 16.17
C THR A 191 -19.25 5.37 14.74
N LEU A 192 -19.94 4.26 14.54
CA LEU A 192 -20.42 3.82 13.22
C LEU A 192 -21.95 3.98 13.14
N PRO A 193 -22.50 4.41 11.99
CA PRO A 193 -23.93 4.38 11.75
C PRO A 193 -24.42 2.93 11.60
N GLY A 194 -25.58 2.60 12.18
CA GLY A 194 -26.19 1.28 12.03
C GLY A 194 -26.51 0.92 10.57
N GLU A 195 -26.70 1.94 9.74
CA GLU A 195 -26.91 1.87 8.29
C GLU A 195 -25.70 1.32 7.54
N LEU A 196 -24.49 1.37 8.09
CA LEU A 196 -23.32 0.76 7.45
C LEU A 196 -23.52 -0.76 7.25
N ALA A 197 -24.27 -1.42 8.14
CA ALA A 197 -24.62 -2.84 8.01
C ALA A 197 -25.64 -3.14 6.89
N GLU A 198 -26.25 -2.11 6.31
CA GLU A 198 -27.21 -2.23 5.20
C GLU A 198 -26.52 -2.16 3.83
N CYS A 199 -25.21 -1.93 3.79
CA CYS A 199 -24.40 -2.05 2.58
C CYS A 199 -24.27 -3.53 2.15
N HIS A 200 -25.29 -4.08 1.49
CA HIS A 200 -25.40 -5.52 1.23
C HIS A 200 -24.27 -6.15 0.39
N LYS A 201 -23.55 -5.34 -0.40
CA LYS A 201 -22.43 -5.81 -1.22
C LYS A 201 -21.06 -5.58 -0.61
N LEU A 202 -20.98 -4.96 0.58
CA LEU A 202 -19.74 -4.64 1.26
C LEU A 202 -19.07 -5.93 1.76
N LYS A 203 -17.90 -6.24 1.20
CA LYS A 203 -17.12 -7.44 1.51
C LYS A 203 -15.87 -7.11 2.31
N ASP A 204 -15.26 -5.97 1.98
CA ASP A 204 -14.00 -5.52 2.56
C ASP A 204 -14.23 -4.18 3.24
N LEU A 205 -14.30 -4.19 4.57
CA LEU A 205 -14.43 -3.00 5.40
C LEU A 205 -13.18 -2.88 6.27
N ASN A 206 -12.41 -1.82 6.06
CA ASN A 206 -11.25 -1.53 6.88
C ASN A 206 -11.52 -0.26 7.70
N LEU A 207 -11.58 -0.44 9.02
CA LEU A 207 -11.83 0.61 10.02
C LEU A 207 -10.69 0.75 11.02
N LYS A 208 -9.56 0.07 10.78
CA LYS A 208 -8.43 0.03 11.71
C LYS A 208 -7.89 1.42 12.02
N SER A 209 -7.22 1.55 13.16
CA SER A 209 -6.57 2.82 13.55
C SER A 209 -7.53 4.01 13.58
N ASN A 210 -8.77 3.78 14.02
CA ASN A 210 -9.74 4.81 14.36
C ASN A 210 -10.02 4.81 15.87
N PRO A 211 -10.27 5.97 16.50
CA PRO A 211 -10.59 6.08 17.92
C PRO A 211 -12.03 5.64 18.25
N ILE A 212 -12.41 4.42 17.87
CA ILE A 212 -13.76 3.88 18.10
C ILE A 212 -14.04 3.75 19.60
N SER A 213 -15.13 4.37 20.06
CA SER A 213 -15.48 4.43 21.49
C SER A 213 -15.97 3.10 22.04
N ASP A 214 -16.60 2.27 21.22
CA ASP A 214 -17.05 0.93 21.60
C ASP A 214 -15.86 -0.05 21.58
N ARG A 215 -15.42 -0.46 22.78
CA ARG A 215 -14.30 -1.40 22.96
C ARG A 215 -14.56 -2.78 22.35
N ARG A 216 -15.81 -3.25 22.30
CA ARG A 216 -16.14 -4.57 21.73
C ARG A 216 -16.11 -4.50 20.21
N LEU A 217 -16.66 -3.43 19.63
CA LEU A 217 -16.57 -3.16 18.19
C LEU A 217 -15.11 -3.00 17.74
N LEU A 218 -14.31 -2.26 18.50
CA LEU A 218 -12.88 -2.07 18.22
C LEU A 218 -12.15 -3.43 18.12
N LYS A 219 -12.37 -4.34 19.08
CA LYS A 219 -11.83 -5.71 19.03
C LYS A 219 -12.25 -6.49 17.77
N LEU A 220 -13.48 -6.31 17.29
CA LEU A 220 -13.95 -6.96 16.07
C LEU A 220 -13.30 -6.38 14.81
N ILE A 221 -13.08 -5.06 14.80
CA ILE A 221 -12.39 -4.35 13.71
C ILE A 221 -10.94 -4.81 13.59
N ASP A 222 -10.22 -4.90 14.71
CA ASP A 222 -8.80 -5.28 14.71
C ASP A 222 -8.56 -6.71 14.19
N GLN A 223 -9.51 -7.61 14.44
CA GLN A 223 -9.53 -8.97 13.92
C GLN A 223 -9.80 -9.08 12.41
N CYS A 224 -10.05 -7.97 11.70
CA CYS A 224 -10.27 -7.89 10.25
C CYS A 224 -11.46 -8.71 9.73
N ARG A 225 -12.50 -8.89 10.55
CA ARG A 225 -13.65 -9.73 10.18
C ARG A 225 -14.82 -8.87 9.74
N THR A 226 -14.81 -8.40 8.48
CA THR A 226 -15.86 -7.52 7.92
C THR A 226 -17.27 -7.98 8.28
N LYS A 227 -17.59 -9.26 8.08
CA LYS A 227 -18.92 -9.81 8.37
C LYS A 227 -19.31 -9.66 9.85
N GLN A 228 -18.40 -9.96 10.78
CA GLN A 228 -18.68 -9.87 12.22
C GLN A 228 -18.83 -8.42 12.68
N VAL A 229 -18.04 -7.50 12.09
CA VAL A 229 -18.19 -6.06 12.32
C VAL A 229 -19.57 -5.60 11.85
N LEU A 230 -19.98 -5.96 10.64
CA LEU A 230 -21.30 -5.60 10.11
C LEU A 230 -22.46 -6.22 10.92
N ASP A 231 -22.33 -7.48 11.33
CA ASP A 231 -23.32 -8.15 12.19
C ASP A 231 -23.44 -7.45 13.56
N TYR A 232 -22.31 -7.00 14.12
CA TYR A 232 -22.30 -6.24 15.38
C TYR A 232 -22.93 -4.86 15.21
N VAL A 233 -22.56 -4.13 14.15
CA VAL A 233 -23.12 -2.81 13.82
C VAL A 233 -24.64 -2.91 13.67
N LYS A 234 -25.13 -3.94 12.96
CA LYS A 234 -26.56 -4.20 12.78
C LYS A 234 -27.33 -4.35 14.09
N GLN A 235 -26.71 -4.92 15.11
CA GLN A 235 -27.35 -5.24 16.39
C GLN A 235 -27.20 -4.14 17.44
N ASN A 236 -26.11 -3.37 17.40
CA ASN A 236 -25.69 -2.52 18.53
C ASN A 236 -25.48 -1.04 18.18
N CYS A 237 -25.33 -0.67 16.90
CA CYS A 237 -25.16 0.73 16.52
C CYS A 237 -26.52 1.41 16.29
N PRO A 238 -26.67 2.70 16.68
CA PRO A 238 -27.91 3.42 16.50
C PRO A 238 -28.20 3.61 15.00
N LYS A 239 -29.47 3.44 14.62
CA LYS A 239 -29.99 3.83 13.31
C LYS A 239 -30.74 5.14 13.46
N THR A 240 -30.59 6.02 12.48
CA THR A 240 -31.39 7.24 12.40
C THR A 240 -32.83 6.87 12.04
N THR A 241 -33.75 6.97 13.01
CA THR A 241 -35.19 6.91 12.73
C THR A 241 -35.61 8.24 12.13
N ASN A 242 -35.90 8.27 10.82
CA ASN A 242 -36.57 9.43 10.22
C ASN A 242 -38.01 9.53 10.76
N GLY A 243 -38.26 10.57 11.56
CA GLY A 243 -39.61 11.03 11.95
C GLY A 243 -39.86 11.11 13.45
N ASP A 244 -39.49 12.25 14.08
CA ASP A 244 -40.44 13.16 14.76
C ASP A 244 -39.76 14.04 15.81
N VAL A 245 -39.86 15.35 15.57
CA VAL A 245 -39.72 16.40 16.58
C VAL A 245 -40.92 16.30 17.51
N ALA A 246 -40.77 15.68 18.68
CA ALA A 246 -41.64 15.96 19.81
C ALA A 246 -41.00 15.53 21.15
N SER A 247 -40.79 16.53 21.99
CA SER A 247 -40.71 16.48 23.45
C SER A 247 -41.35 15.25 24.11
N LYS A 248 -40.60 14.60 25.01
CA LYS A 248 -41.07 14.32 26.38
C LYS A 248 -39.92 13.85 27.28
N ALA A 249 -39.53 14.74 28.17
CA ALA A 249 -38.95 14.39 29.45
C ALA A 249 -39.85 13.35 30.14
N LYS A 250 -39.29 12.21 30.55
CA LYS A 250 -39.75 11.46 31.74
C LYS A 250 -38.57 10.73 32.37
N SER A 251 -38.11 11.34 33.46
CA SER A 251 -37.46 10.75 34.60
C SER A 251 -37.84 9.28 34.86
N LYS A 252 -36.83 8.42 35.05
CA LYS A 252 -36.89 7.34 36.05
C LYS A 252 -35.52 7.13 36.68
N LYS A 253 -35.35 7.78 37.84
CA LYS A 253 -34.45 7.36 38.91
C LYS A 253 -34.60 5.86 39.15
N LYS A 254 -33.50 5.12 39.20
CA LYS A 254 -33.32 4.05 40.18
C LYS A 254 -31.85 4.00 40.61
N ASN A 255 -31.63 4.46 41.84
CA ASN A 255 -30.43 4.25 42.62
C ASN A 255 -30.22 2.77 42.93
N LYS A 256 -28.99 2.29 42.76
CA LYS A 256 -28.24 1.37 43.64
C LYS A 256 -26.96 1.01 42.87
N SER A 257 -25.77 0.97 43.42
CA SER A 257 -25.15 1.40 44.67
C SER A 257 -23.67 1.18 44.40
N LYS A 258 -22.83 2.18 44.67
CA LYS A 258 -21.37 2.01 44.70
C LYS A 258 -21.03 0.93 45.72
N ASN A 259 -20.33 -0.11 45.27
CA ASN A 259 -19.27 -0.72 46.05
C ASN A 259 -18.02 -0.59 45.20
N ASP A 260 -17.07 0.14 45.75
CA ASP A 260 -15.67 0.04 45.41
C ASP A 260 -15.23 -1.35 45.85
N ASP A 261 -14.86 -2.20 44.91
CA ASP A 261 -14.04 -3.38 45.17
C ASP A 261 -12.93 -3.39 44.12
N GLU A 262 -11.71 -3.22 44.63
CA GLU A 262 -10.46 -3.48 43.96
C GLU A 262 -10.41 -4.96 43.59
N ASP A 263 -10.86 -5.32 42.39
CA ASP A 263 -10.64 -6.66 41.85
C ASP A 263 -9.45 -6.65 40.88
N ASP A 264 -8.37 -7.17 41.45
CA ASP A 264 -7.17 -7.75 40.89
C ASP A 264 -7.50 -8.66 39.67
N ASP A 265 -7.55 -8.09 38.46
CA ASP A 265 -7.82 -8.87 37.23
C ASP A 265 -6.54 -9.55 36.73
N ASN A 266 -6.13 -10.60 37.45
CA ASN A 266 -5.32 -11.69 36.94
C ASN A 266 -6.16 -12.52 35.94
N SER A 267 -6.53 -11.91 34.80
CA SER A 267 -7.01 -12.66 33.65
C SER A 267 -5.80 -13.39 33.06
N VAL A 268 -5.60 -14.65 33.46
CA VAL A 268 -4.59 -15.53 32.87
C VAL A 268 -4.95 -15.72 31.39
N THR A 269 -4.33 -14.91 30.52
CA THR A 269 -4.29 -15.21 29.09
C THR A 269 -3.55 -16.52 28.92
N ASP A 270 -4.27 -17.56 28.54
CA ASP A 270 -3.71 -18.88 28.27
C ASP A 270 -2.92 -18.79 26.95
N TYR A 271 -1.66 -18.38 27.05
CA TYR A 271 -0.77 -18.27 25.91
C TYR A 271 -0.47 -19.66 25.37
N LYS A 272 -0.88 -19.94 24.12
CA LYS A 272 -0.66 -21.24 23.49
C LYS A 272 0.76 -21.39 22.93
N TYR A 273 1.34 -20.28 22.45
CA TYR A 273 2.67 -20.25 21.84
C TYR A 273 3.47 -19.05 22.32
N SER A 274 4.77 -19.01 22.03
CA SER A 274 5.63 -17.88 22.35
C SER A 274 6.55 -17.45 21.18
N ILE A 275 6.88 -16.16 21.14
CA ILE A 275 8.02 -15.65 20.37
C ILE A 275 9.11 -15.27 21.36
N ASN A 276 10.22 -15.99 21.28
CA ASN A 276 11.41 -15.76 22.09
C ASN A 276 12.37 -14.86 21.32
N VAL A 277 12.40 -13.58 21.71
CA VAL A 277 13.27 -12.57 21.09
C VAL A 277 14.66 -12.64 21.73
N LYS A 278 15.62 -13.11 20.95
CA LYS A 278 17.04 -13.15 21.28
C LYS A 278 17.67 -11.79 21.00
N SER A 279 18.46 -11.28 21.95
CA SER A 279 19.26 -10.07 21.74
C SER A 279 20.18 -10.22 20.53
N HIS A 280 20.42 -9.12 19.82
CA HIS A 280 21.27 -9.11 18.62
C HIS A 280 22.67 -9.67 18.92
N ASN A 281 23.19 -10.50 18.02
CA ASN A 281 24.58 -10.92 18.06
C ASN A 281 25.47 -9.80 17.52
N ASN A 282 26.52 -9.40 18.24
CA ASN A 282 27.46 -8.35 17.80
C ASN A 282 28.20 -8.71 16.49
N ASN A 283 28.11 -9.96 16.05
CA ASN A 283 28.83 -10.48 14.88
C ASN A 283 28.08 -10.33 13.54
N PHE A 284 26.86 -9.78 13.54
CA PHE A 284 26.10 -9.61 12.30
C PHE A 284 25.27 -8.31 12.31
N LYS A 285 25.41 -7.51 11.26
CA LYS A 285 24.58 -6.32 11.01
C LYS A 285 24.28 -6.14 9.52
N VAL A 286 23.32 -5.29 9.25
CA VAL A 286 23.03 -4.81 7.88
C VAL A 286 23.45 -3.35 7.76
N ILE A 287 24.34 -3.05 6.82
CA ILE A 287 24.85 -1.71 6.56
C ILE A 287 24.01 -1.08 5.45
N ILE A 288 23.37 0.05 5.75
CA ILE A 288 22.50 0.80 4.84
C ILE A 288 23.33 1.90 4.17
N LYS A 289 23.47 1.83 2.85
CA LYS A 289 24.17 2.85 2.04
C LYS A 289 23.25 4.03 1.76
N ASN A 290 23.79 5.26 1.74
CA ASN A 290 22.97 6.47 1.57
C ASN A 290 22.19 6.52 0.24
N GLY A 291 22.66 5.82 -0.81
CA GLY A 291 22.00 5.77 -2.12
C GLY A 291 20.56 5.27 -2.10
N VAL A 292 20.21 4.39 -1.14
CA VAL A 292 18.87 3.79 -1.07
C VAL A 292 17.75 4.79 -0.79
N LYS A 293 18.06 5.95 -0.18
CA LYS A 293 17.08 7.00 0.15
C LYS A 293 16.27 7.46 -1.06
N THR A 294 16.90 7.51 -2.23
CA THR A 294 16.27 8.02 -3.46
C THR A 294 15.46 6.97 -4.22
N VAL A 295 15.56 5.70 -3.82
CA VAL A 295 14.98 4.56 -4.58
C VAL A 295 13.99 3.76 -3.74
N ARG A 296 14.38 3.40 -2.52
CA ARG A 296 13.61 2.62 -1.54
C ARG A 296 14.28 2.72 -0.16
N GLU A 297 13.97 3.78 0.58
CA GLU A 297 14.73 4.18 1.77
C GLU A 297 14.71 3.18 2.93
N HIS A 298 13.55 2.60 3.21
CA HIS A 298 13.32 1.95 4.49
C HIS A 298 13.62 0.46 4.43
N PHE A 299 14.37 -0.02 5.43
CA PHE A 299 14.80 -1.41 5.56
C PHE A 299 14.70 -1.84 7.02
N THR A 300 14.15 -3.03 7.26
CA THR A 300 14.27 -3.73 8.56
C THR A 300 14.30 -5.23 8.34
N ALA A 301 14.89 -5.96 9.28
CA ALA A 301 15.04 -7.41 9.18
C ALA A 301 15.01 -8.09 10.55
N CYS A 302 14.86 -9.41 10.55
CA CYS A 302 15.11 -10.28 11.70
C CYS A 302 15.60 -11.65 11.20
N ILE A 303 16.22 -12.43 12.09
CA ILE A 303 16.56 -13.82 11.83
C ILE A 303 15.62 -14.72 12.63
N ILE A 304 15.12 -15.78 12.01
CA ILE A 304 14.37 -16.82 12.69
C ILE A 304 15.24 -18.07 12.76
N ASN A 305 15.47 -18.55 13.97
CA ASN A 305 16.25 -19.74 14.25
C ASN A 305 15.34 -20.95 14.43
N ASN A 306 15.89 -22.15 14.20
CA ASN A 306 15.23 -23.44 14.45
C ASN A 306 13.89 -23.63 13.70
N VAL A 307 13.77 -23.08 12.50
CA VAL A 307 12.62 -23.32 11.62
C VAL A 307 12.67 -24.76 11.11
N SER A 308 11.51 -25.42 11.05
CA SER A 308 11.38 -26.77 10.50
C SER A 308 10.18 -26.82 9.59
N PHE A 309 10.41 -27.12 8.32
CA PHE A 309 9.34 -27.26 7.33
C PHE A 309 9.04 -28.74 7.04
N THR A 310 7.75 -29.07 7.02
CA THR A 310 7.21 -30.15 6.18
C THR A 310 6.89 -29.61 4.79
N GLU A 311 6.73 -30.46 3.77
CA GLU A 311 6.31 -30.01 2.43
C GLU A 311 5.01 -29.19 2.45
N GLU A 312 4.05 -29.60 3.27
CA GLU A 312 2.78 -28.90 3.42
C GLU A 312 2.95 -27.52 4.07
N SER A 313 3.67 -27.45 5.20
CA SER A 313 3.92 -26.19 5.90
C SER A 313 4.75 -25.22 5.06
N PHE A 314 5.71 -25.73 4.27
CA PHE A 314 6.49 -24.92 3.33
C PHE A 314 5.58 -24.31 2.26
N LYS A 315 4.69 -25.10 1.65
CA LYS A 315 3.73 -24.60 0.67
C LYS A 315 2.81 -23.54 1.28
N LYS A 316 2.29 -23.77 2.49
CA LYS A 316 1.46 -22.80 3.22
C LYS A 316 2.25 -21.53 3.57
N PHE A 317 3.54 -21.64 3.89
CA PHE A 317 4.40 -20.49 4.17
C PHE A 317 4.62 -19.63 2.92
N ILE A 318 4.87 -20.23 1.76
CA ILE A 318 4.95 -19.50 0.48
C ILE A 318 3.60 -18.84 0.15
N GLN A 319 2.47 -19.51 0.41
CA GLN A 319 1.14 -18.92 0.24
C GLN A 319 0.90 -17.74 1.18
N LEU A 320 1.35 -17.83 2.44
CA LEU A 320 1.29 -16.74 3.42
C LEU A 320 2.09 -15.53 2.92
N GLN A 321 3.31 -15.73 2.42
CA GLN A 321 4.10 -14.63 1.85
C GLN A 321 3.36 -13.95 0.69
N ASN A 322 2.79 -14.72 -0.24
CA ASN A 322 2.04 -14.17 -1.37
C ASN A 322 0.79 -13.40 -0.89
N LYS A 323 0.05 -13.94 0.09
CA LYS A 323 -1.11 -13.28 0.70
C LYS A 323 -0.72 -11.95 1.34
N LEU A 324 0.38 -11.90 2.11
CA LEU A 324 0.85 -10.67 2.73
C LEU A 324 1.36 -9.65 1.70
N HIS A 325 2.02 -10.12 0.63
CA HIS A 325 2.40 -9.29 -0.50
C HIS A 325 1.19 -8.62 -1.18
N ASP A 326 0.08 -9.34 -1.33
CA ASP A 326 -1.14 -8.80 -1.94
C ASP A 326 -1.95 -7.90 -1.00
N THR A 327 -1.92 -8.18 0.31
CA THR A 327 -2.73 -7.46 1.33
C THR A 327 -1.92 -6.37 2.04
N VAL A 328 -1.16 -6.74 3.07
CA VAL A 328 -0.43 -5.79 3.95
C VAL A 328 0.64 -4.99 3.19
N CYS A 329 1.24 -5.56 2.16
CA CYS A 329 2.21 -4.88 1.30
C CYS A 329 1.58 -4.15 0.11
N GLU A 330 0.25 -4.18 -0.05
CA GLU A 330 -0.52 -3.60 -1.15
C GLU A 330 0.05 -3.90 -2.55
N LYS A 331 0.19 -5.18 -2.87
CA LYS A 331 0.78 -5.65 -4.14
C LYS A 331 2.20 -5.09 -4.33
N ARG A 332 3.01 -5.17 -3.27
CA ARG A 332 4.40 -4.70 -3.17
C ARG A 332 4.64 -3.19 -3.23
N ASN A 333 3.58 -2.38 -3.36
CA ASN A 333 3.69 -0.91 -3.39
C ASN A 333 4.19 -0.34 -2.07
N VAL A 334 3.60 -0.82 -0.97
CA VAL A 334 3.92 -0.34 0.38
C VAL A 334 5.22 -0.94 0.87
N ALA A 335 5.37 -2.26 0.77
CA ALA A 335 6.52 -2.98 1.30
C ALA A 335 6.85 -4.23 0.47
N THR A 336 8.03 -4.82 0.64
CA THR A 336 8.40 -6.07 -0.01
C THR A 336 9.11 -6.96 0.99
N ILE A 337 8.51 -8.11 1.26
CA ILE A 337 9.09 -9.21 2.02
C ILE A 337 10.04 -10.00 1.12
N ALA A 338 11.25 -10.26 1.61
CA ALA A 338 12.17 -11.21 1.04
C ALA A 338 12.69 -12.14 2.14
N THR A 339 12.67 -13.44 1.87
CA THR A 339 13.12 -14.49 2.80
C THR A 339 14.28 -15.26 2.21
N HIS A 340 15.29 -15.48 3.03
CA HIS A 340 16.60 -16.02 2.65
C HIS A 340 16.96 -17.16 3.58
N ASP A 341 17.50 -18.26 3.03
CA ASP A 341 18.16 -19.28 3.82
C ASP A 341 19.48 -18.69 4.35
N PHE A 342 19.50 -18.39 5.64
CA PHE A 342 20.63 -17.69 6.26
C PHE A 342 21.86 -18.60 6.33
N SER A 343 21.67 -19.91 6.40
CA SER A 343 22.75 -20.90 6.44
C SER A 343 23.50 -21.00 5.11
N LYS A 344 22.91 -20.54 3.99
CA LYS A 344 23.56 -20.49 2.67
C LYS A 344 24.40 -19.23 2.46
N LEU A 345 24.27 -18.22 3.32
CA LEU A 345 25.01 -16.98 3.20
C LEU A 345 26.42 -17.12 3.80
N PRO A 346 27.45 -16.53 3.17
CA PRO A 346 28.78 -16.49 3.76
C PRO A 346 28.77 -15.68 5.06
N PRO A 347 29.63 -15.99 6.04
CA PRO A 347 29.73 -15.23 7.26
C PRO A 347 30.15 -13.79 6.98
N GLY A 348 29.45 -12.84 7.59
CA GLY A 348 29.73 -11.41 7.47
C GLY A 348 28.47 -10.57 7.33
N ASP A 349 28.66 -9.26 7.35
CA ASP A 349 27.57 -8.29 7.27
C ASP A 349 26.93 -8.27 5.89
N LEU A 350 25.65 -7.90 5.84
CA LEU A 350 24.96 -7.61 4.60
C LEU A 350 24.98 -6.10 4.32
N ILE A 351 24.95 -5.74 3.05
CA ILE A 351 24.92 -4.34 2.62
C ILE A 351 23.62 -4.12 1.84
N TYR A 352 22.77 -3.22 2.33
CA TYR A 352 21.64 -2.70 1.55
C TYR A 352 22.09 -1.44 0.80
N SER A 353 22.14 -1.54 -0.51
CA SER A 353 22.66 -0.48 -1.39
C SER A 353 21.83 -0.34 -2.65
N THR A 354 22.30 0.52 -3.54
CA THR A 354 21.83 0.67 -4.91
C THR A 354 22.95 0.32 -5.88
N SER A 355 22.60 -0.23 -7.04
CA SER A 355 23.53 -0.49 -8.15
C SER A 355 22.91 -0.04 -9.48
N GLN A 356 23.73 0.30 -10.48
CA GLN A 356 23.22 0.58 -11.81
C GLN A 356 22.61 -0.69 -12.42
N PRO A 357 21.58 -0.57 -13.28
CA PRO A 357 20.93 -1.73 -13.89
C PRO A 357 21.90 -2.71 -14.57
N SER A 358 22.95 -2.22 -15.23
CA SER A 358 23.98 -3.02 -15.89
C SER A 358 24.98 -3.68 -14.94
N GLU A 359 25.15 -3.13 -13.73
CA GLU A 359 26.15 -3.58 -12.75
C GLU A 359 25.56 -4.53 -11.70
N LEU A 360 24.23 -4.52 -11.51
CA LEU A 360 23.54 -5.41 -10.58
C LEU A 360 23.52 -6.84 -11.15
N MET A 361 24.49 -7.67 -10.78
CA MET A 361 24.53 -9.08 -11.19
C MET A 361 23.80 -9.96 -10.18
N ILE A 362 22.77 -10.68 -10.63
CA ILE A 362 21.96 -11.56 -9.79
C ILE A 362 21.70 -12.88 -10.51
N LYS A 363 21.70 -14.00 -9.76
CA LYS A 363 21.10 -15.27 -10.20
C LYS A 363 19.65 -15.31 -9.74
N PRO A 364 18.65 -14.95 -10.58
CA PRO A 364 17.27 -14.81 -10.10
C PRO A 364 16.69 -16.17 -9.69
N LEU A 365 15.76 -16.15 -8.74
CA LEU A 365 15.11 -17.36 -8.25
C LEU A 365 14.52 -18.20 -9.40
N ASN A 366 14.79 -19.51 -9.37
CA ASN A 366 14.35 -20.47 -10.40
C ASN A 366 14.86 -20.18 -11.82
N ARG A 367 16.00 -19.49 -11.95
CA ARG A 367 16.70 -19.30 -13.23
C ARG A 367 18.12 -19.86 -13.15
N ALA A 368 18.57 -20.44 -14.26
CA ALA A 368 19.86 -21.14 -14.31
C ALA A 368 21.06 -20.19 -14.35
N THR A 369 20.93 -19.04 -15.01
CA THR A 369 22.05 -18.14 -15.31
C THR A 369 22.02 -16.87 -14.47
N VAL A 370 23.21 -16.39 -14.11
CA VAL A 370 23.43 -15.03 -13.60
C VAL A 370 23.17 -14.04 -14.75
N MET A 371 22.56 -12.90 -14.45
CA MET A 371 22.30 -11.83 -15.41
C MET A 371 22.31 -10.48 -14.71
N SER A 372 22.48 -9.41 -15.48
CA SER A 372 22.36 -8.05 -14.97
C SER A 372 20.89 -7.70 -14.65
N GLY A 373 20.67 -6.70 -13.80
CA GLY A 373 19.35 -6.16 -13.50
C GLY A 373 18.64 -5.63 -14.76
N ALA A 374 19.39 -5.04 -15.69
CA ALA A 374 18.89 -4.58 -16.98
C ALA A 374 18.41 -5.75 -17.86
N GLU A 375 19.23 -6.80 -18.01
CA GLU A 375 18.85 -7.99 -18.77
C GLU A 375 17.64 -8.70 -18.15
N LEU A 376 17.62 -8.82 -16.82
CA LEU A 376 16.49 -9.39 -16.09
C LEU A 376 15.21 -8.59 -16.35
N PHE A 377 15.28 -7.26 -16.27
CA PHE A 377 14.15 -6.37 -16.53
C PHE A 377 13.60 -6.55 -17.94
N THR A 378 14.46 -6.46 -18.96
CA THR A 378 14.08 -6.63 -20.37
C THR A 378 13.47 -8.01 -20.62
N LYS A 379 14.06 -9.06 -20.04
CA LYS A 379 13.56 -10.44 -20.17
C LYS A 379 12.18 -10.61 -19.54
N LEU A 380 11.98 -10.08 -18.33
CA LEU A 380 10.66 -10.08 -17.68
C LEU A 380 9.63 -9.27 -18.47
N GLN A 381 10.01 -8.12 -19.03
CA GLN A 381 9.10 -7.32 -19.85
C GLN A 381 8.70 -8.07 -21.14
N THR A 382 9.64 -8.80 -21.75
CA THR A 382 9.37 -9.66 -22.90
C THR A 382 8.44 -10.82 -22.55
N GLU A 383 8.69 -11.52 -21.44
CA GLU A 383 7.84 -12.59 -20.92
C GLU A 383 6.41 -12.09 -20.63
N ALA A 384 6.31 -10.91 -20.02
CA ALA A 384 5.04 -10.24 -19.73
C ALA A 384 4.23 -9.95 -21.01
N ASN A 385 4.90 -9.44 -22.04
CA ASN A 385 4.29 -9.12 -23.33
C ASN A 385 3.86 -10.37 -24.10
N ASN A 386 4.66 -11.45 -24.05
CA ASN A 386 4.31 -12.73 -24.67
C ASN A 386 3.08 -13.36 -23.99
N LEU A 387 3.05 -13.37 -22.66
CA LEU A 387 1.88 -13.84 -21.89
C LEU A 387 0.62 -13.03 -22.18
N ARG A 388 0.74 -11.71 -22.38
CA ARG A 388 -0.36 -10.82 -22.78
C ARG A 388 -0.90 -11.21 -24.17
N LYS A 389 -0.01 -11.45 -25.14
CA LYS A 389 -0.38 -11.87 -26.50
C LYS A 389 -1.07 -13.25 -26.49
N GLU A 390 -0.52 -14.21 -25.77
CA GLU A 390 -1.03 -15.58 -25.71
C GLU A 390 -2.40 -15.66 -25.00
N LYS A 391 -2.55 -15.02 -23.84
CA LYS A 391 -3.78 -15.13 -23.02
C LYS A 391 -4.88 -14.13 -23.42
N LYS A 392 -4.62 -13.21 -24.36
CA LYS A 392 -5.53 -12.10 -24.74
C LYS A 392 -6.06 -11.31 -23.52
N ARG A 393 -5.27 -11.23 -22.44
CA ARG A 393 -5.64 -10.52 -21.20
C ARG A 393 -4.83 -9.23 -21.07
N SER A 394 -5.47 -8.16 -20.62
CA SER A 394 -4.81 -6.88 -20.34
C SER A 394 -3.96 -6.88 -19.06
N THR A 395 -4.13 -7.87 -18.18
CA THR A 395 -3.48 -7.92 -16.87
C THR A 395 -2.28 -8.86 -16.83
N TYR A 396 -1.13 -8.36 -16.34
CA TYR A 396 0.07 -9.14 -16.06
C TYR A 396 -0.16 -10.17 -14.94
N SER A 397 0.56 -11.29 -14.92
CA SER A 397 0.50 -12.28 -13.84
C SER A 397 1.88 -12.52 -13.23
N GLY A 398 1.94 -12.75 -11.91
CA GLY A 398 3.18 -12.97 -11.17
C GLY A 398 4.03 -11.70 -11.02
N ILE A 399 5.34 -11.86 -11.06
CA ILE A 399 6.33 -10.79 -10.85
C ILE A 399 6.27 -9.68 -11.91
N HIS A 400 5.76 -9.99 -13.11
CA HIS A 400 5.59 -9.03 -14.21
C HIS A 400 4.72 -7.83 -13.83
N LYS A 401 3.78 -8.02 -12.88
CA LYS A 401 2.93 -6.94 -12.37
C LYS A 401 3.72 -5.82 -11.71
N PHE A 402 4.95 -6.09 -11.24
CA PHE A 402 5.70 -5.17 -10.38
C PHE A 402 6.87 -4.48 -11.09
N LEU A 403 7.05 -4.73 -12.40
CA LEU A 403 8.15 -4.14 -13.16
C LEU A 403 8.08 -2.61 -13.18
N TYR A 404 6.88 -2.02 -13.18
CA TYR A 404 6.68 -0.57 -13.12
C TYR A 404 7.30 0.09 -11.87
N LEU A 405 7.54 -0.68 -10.78
CA LEU A 405 8.13 -0.14 -9.55
C LEU A 405 9.61 0.23 -9.71
N ILE A 406 10.28 -0.31 -10.73
CA ILE A 406 11.70 -0.05 -11.04
C ILE A 406 11.90 0.52 -12.45
N GLU A 407 10.87 0.53 -13.28
CA GLU A 407 10.93 1.06 -14.64
C GLU A 407 11.43 2.51 -14.66
N GLY A 408 12.41 2.80 -15.52
CA GLY A 408 13.00 4.14 -15.66
C GLY A 408 13.89 4.60 -14.50
N LYS A 409 14.12 3.77 -13.47
CA LYS A 409 15.00 4.15 -12.36
C LYS A 409 16.49 4.03 -12.76
N PRO A 410 17.31 5.03 -12.42
CA PRO A 410 18.75 5.05 -12.75
C PRO A 410 19.56 4.02 -11.95
N GLN A 411 19.00 3.56 -10.84
CA GLN A 411 19.64 2.74 -9.83
C GLN A 411 18.59 1.82 -9.23
N TYR A 412 18.99 0.58 -9.00
CA TYR A 412 18.17 -0.49 -8.48
C TYR A 412 18.63 -0.85 -7.06
N PRO A 413 17.70 -1.00 -6.10
CA PRO A 413 18.08 -1.34 -4.76
C PRO A 413 18.44 -2.84 -4.71
N CYS A 414 19.47 -3.20 -3.97
CA CYS A 414 19.93 -4.56 -3.84
C CYS A 414 20.50 -4.81 -2.45
N VAL A 415 20.44 -6.08 -2.04
CA VAL A 415 21.08 -6.55 -0.81
C VAL A 415 22.22 -7.47 -1.20
N ILE A 416 23.40 -7.18 -0.66
CA ILE A 416 24.67 -7.75 -1.07
C ILE A 416 25.28 -8.47 0.13
N ASN A 417 25.80 -9.68 -0.08
CA ASN A 417 26.49 -10.44 0.97
C ASN A 417 27.99 -10.05 1.10
N ALA A 418 28.69 -10.66 2.06
CA ALA A 418 30.12 -10.42 2.27
C ALA A 418 31.02 -10.75 1.06
N ASN A 419 30.58 -11.67 0.19
CA ASN A 419 31.26 -12.03 -1.06
C ASN A 419 30.93 -11.09 -2.24
N LYS A 420 30.20 -10.01 -1.99
CA LYS A 420 29.72 -9.04 -2.99
C LYS A 420 28.70 -9.61 -3.98
N GLU A 421 27.99 -10.68 -3.62
CA GLU A 421 26.93 -11.26 -4.43
C GLU A 421 25.56 -10.67 -4.05
N VAL A 422 24.71 -10.38 -5.04
CA VAL A 422 23.36 -9.86 -4.80
C VAL A 422 22.44 -11.01 -4.37
N ILE A 423 21.99 -10.97 -3.12
CA ILE A 423 21.06 -11.96 -2.55
C ILE A 423 19.58 -11.59 -2.79
N SER A 424 19.30 -10.30 -2.97
CA SER A 424 17.95 -9.75 -3.10
C SER A 424 17.96 -8.55 -4.06
N PHE A 425 16.96 -8.49 -4.94
CA PHE A 425 16.67 -7.35 -5.79
C PHE A 425 15.22 -6.89 -5.56
N PRO A 426 14.94 -6.14 -4.48
CA PRO A 426 13.61 -5.62 -4.21
C PRO A 426 13.17 -4.58 -5.26
N PRO A 427 11.86 -4.49 -5.60
CA PRO A 427 10.75 -5.33 -5.17
C PRO A 427 10.53 -6.58 -6.07
N ILE A 428 11.50 -6.93 -6.91
CA ILE A 428 11.32 -7.88 -8.02
C ILE A 428 11.47 -9.33 -7.56
N THR A 429 12.67 -9.72 -7.13
CA THR A 429 12.98 -11.13 -6.85
C THR A 429 14.16 -11.28 -5.91
N ASN A 430 14.19 -12.44 -5.24
CA ASN A 430 15.36 -12.91 -4.51
C ASN A 430 16.31 -13.64 -5.46
N SER A 431 17.53 -13.87 -4.99
CA SER A 431 18.50 -14.71 -5.67
C SER A 431 18.43 -16.16 -5.22
N ASP A 432 18.66 -17.06 -6.18
CA ASP A 432 18.74 -18.50 -5.99
C ASP A 432 19.82 -18.92 -4.98
N ILE A 433 20.87 -18.10 -4.79
CA ILE A 433 21.96 -18.36 -3.82
C ILE A 433 21.48 -18.45 -2.37
N SER A 434 20.36 -17.79 -2.06
CA SER A 434 19.77 -17.72 -0.73
C SER A 434 18.38 -18.35 -0.69
N LYS A 435 18.07 -19.20 -1.67
CA LYS A 435 16.75 -19.83 -1.80
C LYS A 435 16.42 -20.68 -0.58
N ILE A 436 15.26 -20.40 0.02
CA ILE A 436 14.66 -21.21 1.07
C ILE A 436 14.16 -22.55 0.51
N GLU A 437 14.36 -23.60 1.29
CA GLU A 437 13.98 -24.98 0.98
C GLU A 437 13.34 -25.61 2.23
N VAL A 438 12.78 -26.81 2.08
CA VAL A 438 12.19 -27.56 3.20
C VAL A 438 13.24 -27.86 4.29
N THR A 439 14.52 -27.91 3.90
CA THR A 439 15.67 -28.13 4.78
C THR A 439 16.18 -26.85 5.48
N THR A 440 15.64 -25.67 5.17
CA THR A 440 16.08 -24.41 5.77
C THR A 440 15.75 -24.38 7.27
N THR A 441 16.79 -24.22 8.10
CA THR A 441 16.67 -24.15 9.57
C THR A 441 16.82 -22.75 10.14
N ARG A 442 17.57 -21.88 9.46
CA ARG A 442 17.75 -20.48 9.84
C ARG A 442 17.33 -19.60 8.67
N MET A 443 16.43 -18.66 8.92
CA MET A 443 15.88 -17.81 7.88
C MET A 443 16.11 -16.34 8.21
N PHE A 444 16.78 -15.64 7.30
CA PHE A 444 16.88 -14.19 7.34
C PHE A 444 15.70 -13.60 6.58
N ILE A 445 14.92 -12.76 7.25
CA ILE A 445 13.77 -12.08 6.67
C ILE A 445 14.07 -10.59 6.63
N GLU A 446 14.01 -10.01 5.44
CA GLU A 446 14.06 -8.57 5.24
C GLU A 446 12.74 -8.04 4.72
N VAL A 447 12.44 -6.80 5.09
CA VAL A 447 11.35 -6.01 4.52
C VAL A 447 11.86 -4.63 4.14
N THR A 448 11.63 -4.30 2.87
CA THR A 448 11.98 -2.99 2.30
C THR A 448 10.73 -2.20 1.95
N SER A 449 10.75 -0.87 2.08
CA SER A 449 9.64 0.04 1.74
C SER A 449 10.16 1.36 1.16
N SER A 450 9.39 1.93 0.23
CA SER A 450 9.59 3.29 -0.27
C SER A 450 8.71 4.33 0.44
N LEU A 451 7.86 3.92 1.40
CA LEU A 451 6.89 4.80 2.06
C LEU A 451 7.27 5.11 3.51
N SER A 452 7.48 4.09 4.34
CA SER A 452 7.86 4.28 5.74
C SER A 452 8.53 3.06 6.35
N LEU A 453 9.34 3.29 7.39
CA LEU A 453 9.87 2.23 8.24
C LEU A 453 8.75 1.52 9.05
N HIS A 454 7.69 2.26 9.42
CA HIS A 454 6.54 1.70 10.13
C HIS A 454 5.87 0.60 9.31
N SER A 455 5.69 0.81 8.00
CA SER A 455 5.16 -0.19 7.08
C SER A 455 6.01 -1.48 7.08
N CYS A 456 7.34 -1.36 7.08
CA CYS A 456 8.22 -2.53 7.15
C CYS A 456 8.04 -3.32 8.46
N LYS A 457 7.98 -2.61 9.60
CA LYS A 457 7.78 -3.22 10.92
C LYS A 457 6.41 -3.89 11.05
N ASN A 458 5.35 -3.25 10.56
CA ASN A 458 4.00 -3.83 10.57
C ASN A 458 3.93 -5.14 9.77
N VAL A 459 4.60 -5.18 8.62
CA VAL A 459 4.69 -6.38 7.79
C VAL A 459 5.44 -7.49 8.51
N LEU A 460 6.60 -7.21 9.12
CA LEU A 460 7.33 -8.23 9.89
C LEU A 460 6.54 -8.71 11.12
N ASN A 461 5.88 -7.80 11.85
CA ASN A 461 5.05 -8.15 13.00
C ASN A 461 3.93 -9.12 12.58
N THR A 462 3.26 -8.81 11.46
CA THR A 462 2.18 -9.64 10.93
C THR A 462 2.69 -10.98 10.43
N LEU A 463 3.81 -10.99 9.71
CA LEU A 463 4.44 -12.22 9.23
C LEU A 463 4.83 -13.14 10.39
N LEU A 464 5.50 -12.62 11.42
CA LEU A 464 5.92 -13.42 12.58
C LEU A 464 4.72 -13.97 13.35
N LYS A 465 3.67 -13.16 13.55
CA LYS A 465 2.40 -13.63 14.15
C LYS A 465 1.80 -14.78 13.34
N ASP A 466 1.65 -14.61 12.04
CA ASP A 466 1.02 -15.60 11.17
C ASP A 466 1.89 -16.86 11.02
N MET A 467 3.22 -16.74 11.12
CA MET A 467 4.14 -17.88 11.15
C MET A 467 3.97 -18.75 12.40
N VAL A 468 3.87 -18.15 13.60
CA VAL A 468 3.60 -18.89 14.85
C VAL A 468 2.30 -19.68 14.72
N LEU A 469 1.25 -19.02 14.23
CA LEU A 469 -0.07 -19.65 14.05
C LEU A 469 -0.05 -20.73 12.96
N LEU A 470 0.74 -20.55 11.91
CA LEU A 470 0.87 -21.52 10.83
C LEU A 470 1.64 -22.78 11.27
N PHE A 471 2.72 -22.61 12.03
CA PHE A 471 3.55 -23.73 12.49
C PHE A 471 3.04 -24.38 13.76
N GLU A 472 2.14 -23.70 14.49
CA GLU A 472 1.64 -24.15 15.78
C GLU A 472 2.77 -24.43 16.78
N LYS A 473 3.82 -23.61 16.73
CA LYS A 473 5.04 -23.75 17.51
C LYS A 473 5.62 -22.39 17.86
N ASP A 474 6.41 -22.40 18.93
CA ASP A 474 7.18 -21.24 19.35
C ASP A 474 8.21 -20.85 18.30
N LEU A 475 8.45 -19.54 18.15
CA LEU A 475 9.49 -19.02 17.28
C LEU A 475 10.62 -18.41 18.08
N GLU A 476 11.85 -18.71 17.67
CA GLU A 476 13.04 -18.04 18.15
C GLU A 476 13.44 -16.97 17.15
N VAL A 477 13.31 -15.70 17.53
CA VAL A 477 13.56 -14.55 16.67
C VAL A 477 14.76 -13.78 17.19
N GLU A 478 15.84 -13.76 16.41
CA GLU A 478 17.05 -13.01 16.70
C GLU A 478 16.95 -11.60 16.11
N GLN A 479 17.26 -10.61 16.94
CA GLN A 479 17.28 -9.20 16.53
C GLN A 479 18.35 -8.95 15.48
N VAL A 480 18.01 -8.18 14.45
CA VAL A 480 18.99 -7.67 13.48
C VAL A 480 19.16 -6.18 13.66
N LYS A 481 20.42 -5.75 13.76
CA LYS A 481 20.83 -4.35 13.80
C LYS A 481 21.09 -3.84 12.38
N THR A 482 20.50 -2.71 12.04
CA THR A 482 20.80 -1.96 10.83
C THR A 482 21.53 -0.67 11.20
N VAL A 483 22.61 -0.38 10.48
CA VAL A 483 23.47 0.81 10.70
C VAL A 483 23.67 1.57 9.40
N ASP A 484 24.05 2.84 9.46
CA ASP A 484 24.60 3.51 8.28
C ASP A 484 26.10 3.24 8.11
N GLU A 485 26.68 3.88 7.09
CA GLU A 485 28.09 3.80 6.72
C GLU A 485 29.04 4.33 7.82
N GLN A 486 28.53 5.14 8.74
CA GLN A 486 29.25 5.66 9.90
C GLN A 486 29.02 4.81 11.16
N GLU A 487 28.50 3.60 10.98
CA GLU A 487 28.11 2.66 12.02
C GLU A 487 27.06 3.18 13.02
N GLN A 488 26.36 4.27 12.69
CA GLN A 488 25.29 4.79 13.53
C GLN A 488 24.05 3.92 13.39
N LEU A 489 23.46 3.59 14.53
CA LEU A 489 22.27 2.75 14.59
C LEU A 489 21.09 3.42 13.86
N LYS A 490 20.49 2.70 12.91
CA LYS A 490 19.23 3.10 12.25
C LYS A 490 18.04 2.39 12.88
N VAL A 491 18.06 1.07 12.89
CA VAL A 491 16.95 0.24 13.37
C VAL A 491 17.50 -1.01 14.05
N VAL A 492 16.89 -1.41 15.16
CA VAL A 492 16.98 -2.78 15.67
C VAL A 492 15.58 -3.33 15.64
N TYR A 493 15.42 -4.52 15.07
CA TYR A 493 14.13 -5.20 15.03
C TYR A 493 14.29 -6.69 15.34
N PRO A 494 13.40 -7.29 16.16
CA PRO A 494 12.33 -6.63 16.91
C PRO A 494 12.84 -5.86 18.13
N SER A 495 12.46 -4.59 18.29
CA SER A 495 12.75 -3.79 19.50
C SER A 495 11.69 -3.99 20.59
N LYS A 496 11.83 -3.29 21.72
CA LYS A 496 10.88 -3.33 22.85
C LYS A 496 9.46 -2.88 22.46
N THR A 497 9.34 -2.01 21.45
CA THR A 497 8.05 -1.49 20.97
C THR A 497 7.48 -2.30 19.80
N ASP A 498 8.19 -3.31 19.31
CA ASP A 498 7.75 -4.18 18.22
C ASP A 498 7.13 -5.48 18.79
N LEU A 499 6.44 -6.26 17.95
CA LEU A 499 5.70 -7.46 18.37
C LEU A 499 4.67 -7.21 19.48
N VAL A 500 4.02 -6.04 19.45
CA VAL A 500 2.90 -5.74 20.34
C VAL A 500 1.64 -6.31 19.71
N PHE A 501 1.19 -7.45 20.23
CA PHE A 501 -0.04 -8.11 19.81
C PHE A 501 -1.16 -7.85 20.83
N GLU A 502 -2.41 -7.90 20.37
CA GLU A 502 -3.57 -7.84 21.26
C GLU A 502 -3.58 -9.01 22.25
N LYS A 503 -4.18 -8.80 23.43
CA LYS A 503 -4.34 -9.86 24.46
C LYS A 503 -5.05 -11.13 23.95
N SER A 504 -5.82 -11.04 22.87
CA SER A 504 -6.51 -12.18 22.24
C SER A 504 -5.61 -13.03 21.34
N VAL A 505 -4.42 -12.56 20.98
CA VAL A 505 -3.46 -13.36 20.24
C VAL A 505 -2.80 -14.31 21.24
N PRO A 506 -2.90 -15.64 21.05
CA PRO A 506 -2.40 -16.63 22.01
C PRO A 506 -0.88 -16.80 21.91
N ILE A 507 -0.15 -15.69 21.78
CA ILE A 507 1.30 -15.63 21.60
C ILE A 507 1.90 -14.75 22.70
N LYS A 508 2.72 -15.35 23.55
CA LYS A 508 3.53 -14.64 24.54
C LYS A 508 4.81 -14.12 23.91
N ILE A 509 5.23 -12.90 24.21
CA ILE A 509 6.54 -12.39 23.77
C ILE A 509 7.51 -12.44 24.94
N ASN A 510 8.50 -13.32 24.85
CA ASN A 510 9.61 -13.38 25.78
C ASN A 510 10.78 -12.60 25.15
N ARG A 511 11.44 -11.74 25.92
CA ARG A 511 12.61 -10.99 25.45
C ARG A 511 13.75 -11.26 26.42
N ASP A 512 14.91 -11.61 25.86
CA ASP A 512 16.16 -11.79 26.63
C ASP A 512 16.67 -10.47 27.21
#